data_AF-A0A8X6J1K2-F1
#
_entry.id   AF-A0A8X6J1K2-F1
#
_cell.length_a   1.000
_cell.length_b   1.000
_cell.length_c   1.000
_cell.angle_alpha   90.00
_cell.angle_beta   90.00
_cell.angle_gamma   90.00
#
_symmetry.space_group_name_H-M   'P 1'
#
loop_
_entity.id
_entity.type
_entity.pdbx_description
1 polymer ?
#
loop_
_entity_poly.entity_id
_entity_poly.type
_entity_poly.pdbx_seq_one_letter_code
_entity_poly.pdbx_strand_id
1 'polypeptide(L)'
;MKRGLKSQQSSFTKLKTEQEAATRASFRVALEIAKRGKPFTDGEMIKECIIAVAEEMCPEKVNLLKTVSMSANTVARRVENIAENISSQLFNKNGHVECFFLALDESTDVSDTAQVLLYIRGVDKSYEVHEELDMYSIHGTTTGRNIFKGVEMAINQKNLRWKNLKCITTDGGKNMSGKDKGVVALVSKAVENDRGSKPLVLHCIIHQQSLCGKCLDMSEVLKPVISTVNFIRSFGLNHRQFRQFIKEIGENDLPYHTAVR
;
A
#
# COMPACT_ATOMS: atom_id res chain seq x y z
N MET A 1 -20.39 11.90 53.34
CA MET A 1 -19.30 12.38 52.46
C MET A 1 -18.45 11.26 51.83
N LYS A 2 -17.76 10.38 52.60
CA LYS A 2 -16.88 9.32 52.04
C LYS A 2 -17.54 8.31 51.07
N ARG A 3 -18.81 7.94 51.29
CA ARG A 3 -19.56 7.04 50.36
C ARG A 3 -19.90 7.70 49.02
N GLY A 4 -20.21 9.01 49.02
CA GLY A 4 -20.50 9.77 47.81
C GLY A 4 -19.26 9.94 46.91
N LEU A 5 -18.10 10.19 47.51
CA LEU A 5 -16.83 10.28 46.78
C LEU A 5 -16.44 8.95 46.12
N LYS A 6 -16.62 7.81 46.81
CA LYS A 6 -16.35 6.48 46.25
C LYS A 6 -17.28 6.14 45.08
N SER A 7 -18.57 6.51 45.18
CA SER A 7 -19.56 6.33 44.11
C SER A 7 -19.28 7.21 42.88
N GLN A 8 -18.77 8.43 43.09
CA GLN A 8 -18.34 9.29 41.99
C GLN A 8 -17.08 8.71 41.33
N GLN A 9 -16.08 8.31 42.10
CA GLN A 9 -14.85 7.70 41.59
C GLN A 9 -15.11 6.40 40.79
N SER A 10 -16.01 5.53 41.25
CA SER A 10 -16.39 4.33 40.51
C SER A 10 -17.11 4.64 39.19
N SER A 11 -17.93 5.69 39.15
CA SER A 11 -18.62 6.14 37.93
C SER A 11 -17.64 6.71 36.90
N PHE A 12 -16.68 7.53 37.34
CA PHE A 12 -15.61 8.04 36.46
C PHE A 12 -14.71 6.93 35.91
N THR A 13 -14.42 5.92 36.73
CA THR A 13 -13.59 4.77 36.31
C THR A 13 -14.33 3.95 35.25
N LYS A 14 -15.62 3.69 35.45
CA LYS A 14 -16.47 2.97 34.49
C LYS A 14 -16.58 3.70 33.15
N LEU A 15 -16.83 5.01 33.15
CA LEU A 15 -16.90 5.84 31.94
C LEU A 15 -15.59 5.79 31.15
N LYS A 16 -14.43 5.85 31.85
CA LYS A 16 -13.12 5.72 31.22
C LYS A 16 -12.95 4.37 30.53
N THR A 17 -13.31 3.27 31.21
CA THR A 17 -13.21 1.92 30.64
C THR A 17 -14.12 1.72 29.42
N GLU A 18 -15.33 2.29 29.45
CA GLU A 18 -16.28 2.24 28.32
C GLU A 18 -15.79 3.03 27.11
N GLN A 19 -15.21 4.22 27.32
CA GLN A 19 -14.60 5.02 26.26
C GLN A 19 -13.37 4.34 25.62
N GLU A 20 -12.54 3.70 26.43
CA GLU A 20 -11.41 2.91 25.94
C GLU A 20 -11.89 1.70 25.13
N ALA A 21 -12.96 1.02 25.59
CA ALA A 21 -13.56 -0.10 24.86
C ALA A 21 -14.14 0.34 23.51
N ALA A 22 -14.85 1.47 23.47
CA ALA A 22 -15.38 2.04 22.24
C ALA A 22 -14.25 2.42 21.26
N THR A 23 -13.17 3.00 21.78
CA THR A 23 -11.98 3.32 20.97
C THR A 23 -11.36 2.06 20.39
N ARG A 24 -11.14 1.01 21.20
CA ARG A 24 -10.61 -0.28 20.71
C ARG A 24 -11.53 -0.93 19.68
N ALA A 25 -12.85 -0.86 19.87
CA ALA A 25 -13.82 -1.35 18.89
C ALA A 25 -13.67 -0.61 17.55
N SER A 26 -13.53 0.72 17.57
CA SER A 26 -13.34 1.52 16.34
C SER A 26 -12.08 1.11 15.56
N PHE A 27 -10.97 0.85 16.27
CA PHE A 27 -9.74 0.33 15.64
C PHE A 27 -9.93 -1.05 15.02
N ARG A 28 -10.63 -1.95 15.71
CA ARG A 28 -10.89 -3.30 15.20
C ARG A 28 -11.71 -3.27 13.92
N VAL A 29 -12.78 -2.48 13.88
CA VAL A 29 -13.59 -2.39 12.66
C VAL A 29 -12.81 -1.71 11.53
N ALA A 30 -12.08 -0.62 11.82
CA ALA A 30 -11.25 0.05 10.82
C ALA A 30 -10.21 -0.90 10.19
N LEU A 31 -9.59 -1.76 11.00
CA LEU A 31 -8.67 -2.80 10.52
C LEU A 31 -9.38 -3.80 9.59
N GLU A 32 -10.59 -4.24 9.94
CA GLU A 32 -11.37 -5.17 9.12
C GLU A 32 -11.83 -4.56 7.78
N ILE A 33 -12.15 -3.26 7.75
CA ILE A 33 -12.43 -2.50 6.52
C ILE A 33 -11.17 -2.46 5.64
N ALA A 34 -10.03 -2.06 6.22
CA ALA A 34 -8.76 -1.94 5.50
C ALA A 34 -8.29 -3.27 4.90
N LYS A 35 -8.32 -4.37 5.67
CA LYS A 35 -7.93 -5.71 5.20
C LYS A 35 -8.75 -6.20 3.99
N ARG A 36 -9.99 -5.73 3.85
CA ARG A 36 -10.89 -6.10 2.75
C ARG A 36 -10.86 -5.11 1.59
N GLY A 37 -10.02 -4.06 1.67
CA GLY A 37 -9.97 -3.00 0.65
C GLY A 37 -11.30 -2.27 0.49
N LYS A 38 -12.08 -2.15 1.57
CA LYS A 38 -13.39 -1.50 1.53
C LYS A 38 -13.29 0.02 1.72
N PRO A 39 -14.20 0.81 1.12
CA PRO A 39 -14.24 2.25 1.34
C PRO A 39 -14.35 2.61 2.82
N PHE A 40 -13.71 3.70 3.25
CA PHE A 40 -13.82 4.15 4.64
C PHE A 40 -15.24 4.58 5.03
N THR A 41 -16.06 4.97 4.04
CA THR A 41 -17.48 5.28 4.21
C THR A 41 -18.29 4.09 4.72
N ASP A 42 -17.84 2.85 4.47
CA ASP A 42 -18.54 1.64 4.95
C ASP A 42 -18.58 1.58 6.48
N GLY A 43 -17.73 2.34 7.19
CA GLY A 43 -17.76 2.43 8.65
C GLY A 43 -19.11 2.89 9.20
N GLU A 44 -19.79 3.82 8.53
CA GLU A 44 -21.10 4.31 8.98
C GLU A 44 -22.19 3.24 8.78
N MET A 45 -22.21 2.60 7.61
CA MET A 45 -23.12 1.49 7.32
C MET A 45 -22.93 0.34 8.31
N ILE A 46 -21.70 -0.07 8.61
CA ILE A 46 -21.41 -1.14 9.58
C ILE A 46 -21.93 -0.75 10.96
N LYS A 47 -21.78 0.52 11.36
CA LYS A 47 -22.29 1.02 12.64
C LYS A 47 -23.82 0.92 12.71
N GLU A 48 -24.51 1.30 11.64
CA GLU A 48 -25.98 1.19 11.55
C GLU A 48 -26.43 -0.27 11.70
N CYS A 49 -25.78 -1.20 11.01
CA CYS A 49 -26.08 -2.64 11.14
C CYS A 49 -25.86 -3.15 12.58
N ILE A 50 -24.75 -2.75 13.24
CA ILE A 50 -24.46 -3.14 14.62
C ILE A 50 -25.53 -2.60 15.58
N ILE A 51 -25.99 -1.37 15.37
CA ILE A 51 -27.05 -0.75 16.19
C ILE A 51 -28.38 -1.47 15.99
N ALA A 52 -28.78 -1.74 14.75
CA ALA A 52 -30.04 -2.45 14.45
C ALA A 52 -30.09 -3.84 15.10
N VAL A 53 -28.99 -4.59 15.05
CA VAL A 53 -28.89 -5.90 15.74
C VAL A 53 -28.96 -5.75 17.26
N ALA A 54 -28.29 -4.73 17.82
CA ALA A 54 -28.30 -4.50 19.25
C ALA A 54 -29.66 -4.03 19.80
N GLU A 55 -30.44 -3.31 19.00
CA GLU A 55 -31.80 -2.91 19.36
C GLU A 55 -32.73 -4.11 19.56
N GLU A 56 -32.52 -5.21 18.83
CA GLU A 56 -33.29 -6.45 19.00
C GLU A 56 -32.69 -7.39 20.05
N MET A 57 -31.35 -7.54 20.08
CA MET A 57 -30.70 -8.59 20.89
C MET A 57 -30.17 -8.13 22.25
N CYS A 58 -29.79 -6.85 22.38
CA CYS A 58 -29.22 -6.30 23.61
C CYS A 58 -29.50 -4.78 23.76
N PRO A 59 -30.78 -4.39 23.94
CA PRO A 59 -31.20 -2.98 23.97
C PRO A 59 -30.43 -2.14 25.00
N GLU A 60 -30.01 -2.74 26.11
CA GLU A 60 -29.26 -2.10 27.18
C GLU A 60 -27.85 -1.64 26.77
N LYS A 61 -27.33 -2.14 25.63
CA LYS A 61 -26.01 -1.79 25.08
C LYS A 61 -26.04 -0.79 23.94
N VAL A 62 -27.22 -0.47 23.39
CA VAL A 62 -27.37 0.41 22.21
C VAL A 62 -26.70 1.77 22.41
N ASN A 63 -26.91 2.40 23.57
CA ASN A 63 -26.32 3.70 23.86
C ASN A 63 -24.78 3.65 23.91
N LEU A 64 -24.20 2.54 24.37
CA LEU A 64 -22.76 2.34 24.35
C LEU A 64 -22.24 2.19 22.92
N LEU A 65 -22.92 1.42 22.07
CA LEU A 65 -22.53 1.22 20.66
C LEU A 65 -22.63 2.50 19.84
N LYS A 66 -23.62 3.36 20.14
CA LYS A 66 -23.74 4.70 19.52
C LYS A 66 -22.51 5.58 19.77
N THR A 67 -21.77 5.37 20.87
CA THR A 67 -20.53 6.13 21.16
C THR A 67 -19.33 5.73 20.28
N VAL A 68 -19.35 4.58 19.61
CA VAL A 68 -18.24 4.13 18.77
C VAL A 68 -18.15 5.03 17.53
N SER A 69 -17.06 5.78 17.38
CA SER A 69 -16.87 6.65 16.21
C SER A 69 -16.43 5.83 15.00
N MET A 70 -17.20 5.89 13.92
CA MET A 70 -17.00 5.11 12.70
C MET A 70 -17.23 5.92 11.42
N SER A 71 -17.17 7.26 11.50
CA SER A 71 -17.20 8.10 10.30
C SER A 71 -16.01 7.79 9.39
N ALA A 72 -16.13 8.10 8.10
CA ALA A 72 -15.06 7.87 7.12
C ALA A 72 -13.71 8.46 7.58
N ASN A 73 -13.70 9.70 8.09
CA ASN A 73 -12.51 10.35 8.64
C ASN A 73 -11.95 9.64 9.88
N THR A 74 -12.83 9.08 10.73
CA THR A 74 -12.37 8.29 11.87
C THR A 74 -11.70 7.02 11.39
N VAL A 75 -12.36 6.27 10.50
CA VAL A 75 -11.82 5.03 9.94
C VAL A 75 -10.46 5.29 9.29
N ALA A 76 -10.34 6.30 8.43
CA ALA A 76 -9.08 6.70 7.80
C ALA A 76 -7.97 6.91 8.84
N ARG A 77 -8.20 7.78 9.83
CA ARG A 77 -7.22 8.05 10.90
C ARG A 77 -6.87 6.82 11.73
N ARG A 78 -7.83 5.91 11.97
CA ARG A 78 -7.55 4.66 12.69
C ARG A 78 -6.66 3.74 11.85
N VAL A 79 -6.89 3.66 10.54
CA VAL A 79 -6.05 2.90 9.61
C VAL A 79 -4.65 3.50 9.54
N GLU A 80 -4.51 4.82 9.42
CA GLU A 80 -3.22 5.53 9.46
C GLU A 80 -2.44 5.22 10.75
N ASN A 81 -3.08 5.35 11.91
CA ASN A 81 -2.45 5.04 13.19
C ASN A 81 -2.03 3.56 13.30
N ILE A 82 -2.82 2.64 12.73
CA ILE A 82 -2.44 1.22 12.69
C ILE A 82 -1.21 1.03 11.79
N ALA A 83 -1.21 1.63 10.60
CA ALA A 83 -0.11 1.55 9.64
C ALA A 83 1.18 2.11 10.24
N GLU A 84 1.14 3.30 10.86
CA GLU A 84 2.29 3.89 11.55
C GLU A 84 2.81 3.01 12.69
N ASN A 85 1.90 2.41 13.47
CA ASN A 85 2.28 1.48 14.53
C ASN A 85 2.87 0.16 14.02
N ILE A 86 2.47 -0.30 12.83
CA ILE A 86 3.06 -1.48 12.17
C ILE A 86 4.45 -1.12 11.62
N SER A 87 4.56 -0.03 10.86
CA SER A 87 5.82 0.43 10.26
C SER A 87 6.89 0.70 11.33
N SER A 88 6.52 1.35 12.43
CA SER A 88 7.42 1.56 13.57
C SER A 88 7.82 0.25 14.27
N GLN A 89 6.98 -0.78 14.27
CA GLN A 89 7.37 -2.09 14.81
C GLN A 89 8.37 -2.81 13.90
N LEU A 90 8.18 -2.73 12.58
CA LEU A 90 9.08 -3.34 11.59
C LEU A 90 10.48 -2.72 11.64
N PHE A 91 10.59 -1.40 11.79
CA PHE A 91 11.86 -0.70 11.63
C PHE A 91 12.44 -0.05 12.90
N ASN A 92 11.64 0.19 13.96
CA ASN A 92 12.12 0.89 15.18
C ASN A 92 12.17 0.06 16.47
N LYS A 93 11.28 -0.94 16.67
CA LYS A 93 11.15 -1.56 18.02
C LYS A 93 12.07 -2.75 18.30
N ASN A 94 12.48 -3.54 17.31
CA ASN A 94 13.07 -4.86 17.58
C ASN A 94 14.43 -5.16 16.92
N GLY A 95 14.96 -4.33 16.04
CA GLY A 95 16.23 -4.67 15.40
C GLY A 95 16.78 -3.53 14.58
N HIS A 96 18.04 -3.19 14.79
CA HIS A 96 18.82 -2.54 13.76
C HIS A 96 18.72 -3.40 12.50
N VAL A 97 18.15 -2.85 11.43
CA VAL A 97 18.22 -3.46 10.11
C VAL A 97 19.70 -3.54 9.72
N GLU A 98 20.25 -4.74 9.66
CA GLU A 98 21.66 -4.99 9.32
C GLU A 98 21.91 -4.66 7.86
N CYS A 99 20.97 -5.05 7.00
CA CYS A 99 20.98 -4.68 5.60
C CYS A 99 19.56 -4.53 5.04
N PHE A 100 19.43 -3.71 4.01
CA PHE A 100 18.19 -3.61 3.27
C PHE A 100 18.41 -3.43 1.78
N PHE A 101 17.32 -3.64 1.04
CA PHE A 101 17.23 -3.65 -0.41
C PHE A 101 16.06 -2.77 -0.81
N LEU A 102 16.24 -2.00 -1.88
CA LEU A 102 15.22 -1.12 -2.44
C LEU A 102 14.83 -1.61 -3.82
N ALA A 103 13.53 -1.66 -4.11
CA ALA A 103 13.03 -1.60 -5.47
C ALA A 103 12.20 -0.33 -5.63
N LEU A 104 12.50 0.44 -6.67
CA LEU A 104 11.86 1.71 -6.96
C LEU A 104 11.17 1.64 -8.30
N ASP A 105 9.95 2.18 -8.33
CA ASP A 105 9.20 2.34 -9.56
C ASP A 105 8.54 3.73 -9.59
N GLU A 106 8.48 4.33 -10.77
CA GLU A 106 7.72 5.56 -10.98
C GLU A 106 6.36 5.17 -11.54
N SER A 107 5.30 5.58 -10.86
CA SER A 107 3.93 5.45 -11.35
C SER A 107 3.30 6.82 -11.51
N THR A 108 2.26 6.90 -12.32
CA THR A 108 1.38 8.08 -12.40
C THR A 108 -0.01 7.65 -11.99
N ASP A 109 -0.63 8.36 -11.06
CA ASP A 109 -2.01 8.06 -10.66
C ASP A 109 -3.03 8.59 -11.67
N VAL A 110 -4.31 8.33 -11.42
CA VAL A 110 -5.43 8.75 -12.29
C VAL A 110 -5.62 10.27 -12.37
N SER A 111 -4.93 11.04 -11.52
CA SER A 111 -4.95 12.51 -11.49
C SER A 111 -3.72 13.13 -12.17
N ASP A 112 -2.94 12.33 -12.90
CA ASP A 112 -1.65 12.70 -13.49
C ASP A 112 -0.59 13.11 -12.46
N THR A 113 -0.79 12.74 -11.18
CA THR A 113 0.22 12.95 -10.14
C THR A 113 1.23 11.83 -10.21
N ALA A 114 2.49 12.18 -10.49
CA ALA A 114 3.58 11.23 -10.44
C ALA A 114 3.85 10.80 -8.99
N GLN A 115 4.19 9.54 -8.79
CA GLN A 115 4.44 8.93 -7.50
C GLN A 115 5.65 8.02 -7.62
N VAL A 116 6.47 7.99 -6.57
CA VAL A 116 7.49 6.94 -6.42
C VAL A 116 6.94 5.87 -5.49
N LEU A 117 6.92 4.65 -5.98
CA LEU A 117 6.69 3.43 -5.21
C LEU A 117 8.03 2.92 -4.70
N LEU A 118 8.10 2.63 -3.41
CA LEU A 118 9.29 2.09 -2.76
C LEU A 118 8.94 0.77 -2.11
N TYR A 119 9.56 -0.30 -2.58
CA TYR A 119 9.55 -1.57 -1.88
C TYR A 119 10.85 -1.71 -1.10
N ILE A 120 10.73 -1.80 0.22
CA ILE A 120 11.84 -1.92 1.16
C ILE A 120 11.82 -3.33 1.72
N ARG A 121 12.91 -4.06 1.51
CA ARG A 121 13.14 -5.36 2.15
C ARG A 121 14.32 -5.24 3.09
N GLY A 122 14.09 -5.32 4.39
CA GLY A 122 15.11 -5.29 5.43
C GLY A 122 15.39 -6.68 6.00
N VAL A 123 16.60 -6.89 6.50
CA VAL A 123 16.99 -8.08 7.25
C VAL A 123 17.58 -7.62 8.58
N ASP A 124 17.09 -8.17 9.67
CA ASP A 124 17.61 -7.88 11.01
C ASP A 124 18.73 -8.83 11.44
N LYS A 125 19.25 -8.63 12.67
CA LYS A 125 20.32 -9.45 13.25
C LYS A 125 19.94 -10.92 13.44
N SER A 126 18.65 -11.22 13.53
CA SER A 126 18.11 -12.57 13.67
C SER A 126 17.89 -13.25 12.32
N TYR A 127 18.25 -12.59 11.21
CA TYR A 127 17.97 -13.00 9.84
C TYR A 127 16.48 -13.02 9.48
N GLU A 128 15.64 -12.34 10.27
CA GLU A 128 14.23 -12.17 9.93
C GLU A 128 14.09 -11.10 8.84
N VAL A 129 13.19 -11.37 7.89
CA VAL A 129 12.94 -10.51 6.75
C VAL A 129 11.72 -9.64 7.02
N HIS A 130 11.90 -8.33 6.87
CA HIS A 130 10.85 -7.32 7.04
C HIS A 130 10.61 -6.63 5.71
N GLU A 131 9.35 -6.55 5.28
CA GLU A 131 8.98 -5.98 3.98
C GLU A 131 7.95 -4.88 4.17
N GLU A 132 8.15 -3.74 3.50
CA GLU A 132 7.20 -2.64 3.50
C GLU A 132 7.15 -1.99 2.12
N LEU A 133 5.92 -1.74 1.65
CA LEU A 133 5.65 -0.93 0.47
C LEU A 133 5.27 0.48 0.92
N ASP A 134 5.92 1.47 0.34
CA ASP A 134 5.70 2.88 0.63
C ASP A 134 5.50 3.68 -0.67
N MET A 135 4.89 4.85 -0.55
CA MET A 135 4.53 5.68 -1.69
C MET A 135 4.69 7.16 -1.35
N TYR A 136 5.34 7.91 -2.25
CA TYR A 136 5.47 9.35 -2.12
C TYR A 136 5.04 10.05 -3.40
N SER A 137 4.12 11.00 -3.26
CA SER A 137 3.72 11.88 -4.34
C SER A 137 4.85 12.83 -4.72
N ILE A 138 5.08 12.97 -6.02
CA ILE A 138 6.06 13.85 -6.63
C ILE A 138 5.32 14.99 -7.31
N HIS A 139 5.49 16.21 -6.79
CA HIS A 139 4.87 17.40 -7.38
C HIS A 139 5.80 18.10 -8.38
N GLY A 140 5.25 18.53 -9.51
CA GLY A 140 5.94 19.28 -10.54
C GLY A 140 6.63 18.39 -11.57
N THR A 141 7.91 18.04 -11.36
CA THR A 141 8.73 17.31 -12.33
C THR A 141 9.21 15.96 -11.80
N THR A 142 9.33 14.96 -12.68
CA THR A 142 9.77 13.59 -12.34
C THR A 142 11.28 13.40 -12.54
N THR A 143 12.08 14.39 -12.11
CA THR A 143 13.53 14.28 -12.20
C THR A 143 14.07 13.28 -11.17
N GLY A 144 15.24 12.68 -11.45
CA GLY A 144 15.89 11.79 -10.50
C GLY A 144 16.12 12.42 -9.12
N ARG A 145 16.28 13.76 -9.06
CA ARG A 145 16.37 14.49 -7.78
C ARG A 145 15.04 14.55 -7.02
N ASN A 146 13.92 14.69 -7.72
CA ASN A 146 12.61 14.68 -7.07
C ASN A 146 12.28 13.29 -6.52
N ILE A 147 12.54 12.24 -7.29
CA ILE A 147 12.37 10.86 -6.85
C ILE A 147 13.29 10.57 -5.66
N PHE A 148 14.56 10.95 -5.74
CA PHE A 148 15.52 10.77 -4.64
C PHE A 148 15.06 11.42 -3.32
N LYS A 149 14.40 12.60 -3.36
CA LYS A 149 13.84 13.21 -2.15
C LYS A 149 12.76 12.33 -1.50
N GLY A 150 11.89 11.71 -2.30
CA GLY A 150 10.91 10.75 -1.78
C GLY A 150 11.59 9.54 -1.12
N VAL A 151 12.64 9.00 -1.76
CA VAL A 151 13.46 7.93 -1.18
C VAL A 151 14.12 8.37 0.13
N GLU A 152 14.73 9.55 0.16
CA GLU A 152 15.38 10.08 1.35
C GLU A 152 14.39 10.29 2.51
N MET A 153 13.18 10.77 2.23
CA MET A 153 12.11 10.87 3.23
C MET A 153 11.73 9.50 3.79
N ALA A 154 11.57 8.48 2.95
CA ALA A 154 11.25 7.12 3.36
C ALA A 154 12.31 6.50 4.27
N ILE A 155 13.58 6.60 3.86
CA ILE A 155 14.72 6.10 4.63
C ILE A 155 14.81 6.80 5.99
N ASN A 156 14.63 8.11 6.03
CA ASN A 156 14.68 8.89 7.27
C ASN A 156 13.50 8.59 8.21
N GLN A 157 12.28 8.48 7.69
CA GLN A 157 11.08 8.15 8.49
C GLN A 157 11.19 6.77 9.13
N LYS A 158 11.79 5.81 8.43
CA LYS A 158 12.04 4.45 8.91
C LYS A 158 13.34 4.31 9.70
N ASN A 159 14.05 5.41 9.96
CA ASN A 159 15.32 5.43 10.69
C ASN A 159 16.38 4.46 10.12
N LEU A 160 16.36 4.26 8.80
CA LEU A 160 17.29 3.40 8.09
C LEU A 160 18.59 4.16 7.80
N ARG A 161 19.72 3.46 7.84
CA ARG A 161 21.04 4.03 7.56
C ARG A 161 21.48 3.69 6.15
N TRP A 162 21.81 4.69 5.34
CA TRP A 162 22.25 4.48 3.96
C TRP A 162 23.39 3.47 3.82
N LYS A 163 24.34 3.42 4.77
CA LYS A 163 25.44 2.44 4.75
C LYS A 163 25.00 0.97 4.77
N ASN A 164 23.78 0.70 5.21
CA ASN A 164 23.19 -0.63 5.29
C ASN A 164 22.46 -1.03 3.98
N LEU A 165 22.29 -0.11 3.03
CA LEU A 165 21.71 -0.42 1.71
C LEU A 165 22.66 -1.31 0.92
N LYS A 166 22.18 -2.46 0.44
CA LYS A 166 23.00 -3.42 -0.34
C LYS A 166 22.61 -3.49 -1.80
N CYS A 167 21.35 -3.22 -2.14
CA CYS A 167 20.89 -3.25 -3.52
C CYS A 167 19.81 -2.21 -3.78
N ILE A 168 19.83 -1.66 -4.99
CA ILE A 168 18.75 -0.87 -5.55
C ILE A 168 18.33 -1.47 -6.90
N THR A 169 17.03 -1.66 -7.07
CA THR A 169 16.42 -2.14 -8.31
C THR A 169 15.55 -1.04 -8.89
N THR A 170 15.72 -0.72 -10.17
CA THR A 170 14.88 0.29 -10.86
C THR A 170 14.48 -0.19 -12.25
N ASP A 171 13.49 0.44 -12.87
CA ASP A 171 13.09 0.21 -14.26
C ASP A 171 14.15 0.69 -15.29
N GLY A 172 15.24 1.33 -14.86
CA GLY A 172 16.27 1.84 -15.76
C GLY A 172 15.87 3.11 -16.53
N GLY A 173 14.73 3.73 -16.22
CA GLY A 173 14.31 5.01 -16.80
C GLY A 173 15.39 6.09 -16.66
N LYS A 174 15.42 7.09 -17.55
CA LYS A 174 16.50 8.09 -17.60
C LYS A 174 16.66 8.85 -16.28
N ASN A 175 15.56 9.11 -15.59
CA ASN A 175 15.52 9.73 -14.26
C ASN A 175 16.02 8.78 -13.15
N MET A 176 15.96 7.47 -13.33
CA MET A 176 16.50 6.46 -12.41
C MET A 176 17.99 6.18 -12.66
N SER A 177 18.38 5.91 -13.92
CA SER A 177 19.69 5.39 -14.31
C SER A 177 20.73 6.45 -14.73
N GLY A 178 20.35 7.73 -14.76
CA GLY A 178 21.24 8.82 -15.16
C GLY A 178 22.55 8.88 -14.34
N LYS A 179 23.69 9.02 -15.03
CA LYS A 179 25.05 8.93 -14.45
C LYS A 179 25.30 9.84 -13.24
N ASP A 180 24.84 11.09 -13.31
CA ASP A 180 25.12 12.10 -12.27
C ASP A 180 23.88 12.54 -11.48
N LYS A 181 22.74 12.59 -12.16
CA LYS A 181 21.45 13.12 -11.66
C LYS A 181 20.36 12.05 -11.52
N GLY A 182 20.66 10.81 -11.91
CA GLY A 182 19.72 9.70 -11.75
C GLY A 182 19.61 9.27 -10.29
N VAL A 183 18.48 8.68 -9.93
CA VAL A 183 18.22 8.18 -8.56
C VAL A 183 19.33 7.24 -8.09
N VAL A 184 19.76 6.29 -8.94
CA VAL A 184 20.82 5.34 -8.59
C VAL A 184 22.13 6.05 -8.24
N ALA A 185 22.49 7.09 -8.99
CA ALA A 185 23.69 7.87 -8.73
C ALA A 185 23.59 8.68 -7.43
N LEU A 186 22.42 9.28 -7.16
CA LEU A 186 22.16 10.04 -5.93
C LEU A 186 22.13 9.14 -4.69
N VAL A 187 21.49 7.97 -4.78
CA VAL A 187 21.51 6.94 -3.73
C VAL A 187 22.93 6.45 -3.48
N SER A 188 23.70 6.15 -4.52
CA SER A 188 25.10 5.71 -4.36
C SER A 188 25.93 6.75 -3.61
N LYS A 189 25.77 8.05 -3.95
CA LYS A 189 26.42 9.15 -3.22
C LYS A 189 25.97 9.22 -1.76
N ALA A 190 24.69 9.03 -1.47
CA ALA A 190 24.18 9.01 -0.10
C ALA A 190 24.76 7.85 0.72
N VAL A 191 24.91 6.67 0.11
CA VAL A 191 25.57 5.50 0.71
C VAL A 191 27.04 5.78 0.99
N GLU A 192 27.77 6.33 0.03
CA GLU A 192 29.18 6.70 0.20
C GLU A 192 29.37 7.75 1.31
N ASN A 193 28.50 8.77 1.37
CA ASN A 193 28.52 9.79 2.42
C ASN A 193 28.27 9.20 3.82
N ASP A 194 27.49 8.12 3.92
CA ASP A 194 27.28 7.38 5.18
C ASP A 194 28.36 6.30 5.43
N ARG A 195 29.45 6.31 4.65
CA ARG A 195 30.57 5.34 4.72
C ARG A 195 30.16 3.89 4.39
N GLY A 196 29.13 3.72 3.57
CA GLY A 196 28.71 2.43 3.04
C GLY A 196 29.50 2.01 1.80
N SER A 197 29.43 0.71 1.47
CA SER A 197 29.90 0.19 0.20
C SER A 197 28.87 0.47 -0.89
N LYS A 198 29.33 0.77 -2.12
CA LYS A 198 28.47 1.02 -3.26
C LYS A 198 27.41 -0.10 -3.43
N PRO A 199 26.11 0.23 -3.52
CA PRO A 199 25.07 -0.78 -3.63
C PRO A 199 25.12 -1.48 -5.00
N LEU A 200 24.70 -2.75 -5.02
CA LEU A 200 24.39 -3.46 -6.26
C LEU A 200 23.23 -2.74 -6.96
N VAL A 201 23.34 -2.55 -8.27
CA VAL A 201 22.29 -1.93 -9.09
C VAL A 201 21.73 -2.99 -10.00
N LEU A 202 20.44 -3.29 -9.85
CA LEU A 202 19.71 -4.22 -10.68
C LEU A 202 18.70 -3.48 -11.55
N HIS A 203 18.53 -3.97 -12.76
CA HIS A 203 17.43 -3.56 -13.62
C HIS A 203 16.23 -4.46 -13.31
N CYS A 204 15.03 -3.87 -13.24
CA CYS A 204 13.81 -4.59 -12.90
C CYS A 204 13.57 -5.74 -13.88
N ILE A 205 13.55 -6.98 -13.37
CA ILE A 205 13.39 -8.19 -14.19
C ILE A 205 12.05 -8.21 -14.94
N ILE A 206 10.99 -7.65 -14.36
CA ILE A 206 9.68 -7.55 -14.99
C ILE A 206 9.74 -6.59 -16.18
N HIS A 207 10.40 -5.44 -16.02
CA HIS A 207 10.60 -4.51 -17.12
C HIS A 207 11.51 -5.11 -18.20
N GLN A 208 12.59 -5.81 -17.84
CA GLN A 208 13.42 -6.54 -18.79
C GLN A 208 12.62 -7.59 -19.57
N GLN A 209 11.77 -8.37 -18.91
CA GLN A 209 10.90 -9.34 -19.55
C GLN A 209 9.92 -8.66 -20.52
N SER A 210 9.32 -7.54 -20.13
CA SER A 210 8.46 -6.72 -21.00
C SER A 210 9.22 -6.22 -22.24
N LEU A 211 10.45 -5.72 -22.06
CA LEU A 211 11.32 -5.29 -23.16
C LEU A 211 11.69 -6.45 -24.09
N CYS A 212 12.06 -7.60 -23.54
CA CYS A 212 12.33 -8.80 -24.33
C CYS A 212 11.12 -9.20 -25.18
N GLY A 213 9.90 -9.16 -24.60
CA GLY A 213 8.67 -9.41 -25.34
C GLY A 213 8.44 -8.44 -26.50
N LYS A 214 8.81 -7.16 -26.34
CA LYS A 214 8.74 -6.14 -27.40
C LYS A 214 9.79 -6.35 -28.51
N CYS A 215 10.93 -6.97 -28.19
CA CYS A 215 11.97 -7.30 -29.18
C CYS A 215 11.65 -8.53 -30.03
N LEU A 216 10.75 -9.41 -29.56
CA LEU A 216 10.27 -10.55 -30.33
C LEU A 216 9.21 -10.08 -31.32
N ASP A 217 9.46 -10.20 -32.63
CA ASP A 217 8.45 -9.92 -33.65
C ASP A 217 7.39 -11.03 -33.68
N MET A 218 6.43 -10.92 -32.77
CA MET A 218 5.24 -11.77 -32.72
C MET A 218 4.07 -11.10 -33.47
N SER A 219 4.34 -10.13 -34.34
CA SER A 219 3.28 -9.31 -34.95
C SER A 219 2.31 -10.14 -35.80
N GLU A 220 2.81 -11.18 -36.48
CA GLU A 220 2.00 -12.13 -37.26
C GLU A 220 1.02 -12.94 -36.40
N VAL A 221 1.31 -13.14 -35.11
CA VAL A 221 0.41 -13.84 -34.17
C VAL A 221 -0.46 -12.83 -33.41
N LEU A 222 0.13 -11.75 -32.92
CA LEU A 222 -0.55 -10.75 -32.11
C LEU A 222 -1.57 -9.95 -32.90
N LYS A 223 -1.31 -9.60 -34.17
CA LYS A 223 -2.28 -8.83 -34.99
C LYS A 223 -3.60 -9.60 -35.19
N PRO A 224 -3.61 -10.89 -35.62
CA PRO A 224 -4.84 -11.68 -35.67
C PRO A 224 -5.54 -11.80 -34.32
N VAL A 225 -4.80 -12.05 -33.24
CA VAL A 225 -5.38 -12.20 -31.90
C VAL A 225 -6.03 -10.90 -31.43
N ILE A 226 -5.33 -9.77 -31.53
CA ILE A 226 -5.84 -8.44 -31.15
C ILE A 226 -7.06 -8.09 -32.00
N SER A 227 -7.00 -8.33 -33.32
CA SER A 227 -8.13 -8.10 -34.23
C SER A 227 -9.35 -8.93 -33.83
N THR A 228 -9.15 -10.21 -33.51
CA THR A 228 -10.22 -11.13 -33.07
C THR A 228 -10.83 -10.69 -31.74
N VAL A 229 -10.00 -10.35 -30.74
CA VAL A 229 -10.45 -9.83 -29.43
C VAL A 229 -11.26 -8.55 -29.62
N ASN A 230 -10.75 -7.62 -30.43
CA ASN A 230 -11.45 -6.37 -30.72
C ASN A 230 -12.79 -6.63 -31.42
N PHE A 231 -12.84 -7.51 -32.43
CA PHE A 231 -14.08 -7.89 -33.11
C PHE A 231 -15.13 -8.47 -32.14
N ILE A 232 -14.73 -9.37 -31.24
CA ILE A 232 -15.62 -9.95 -30.23
C ILE A 232 -16.16 -8.85 -29.31
N ARG A 233 -15.31 -7.91 -28.90
CA ARG A 233 -15.66 -6.86 -27.93
C ARG A 233 -16.40 -5.66 -28.53
N SER A 234 -16.21 -5.37 -29.82
CA SER A 234 -16.90 -4.26 -30.51
C SER A 234 -18.41 -4.47 -30.61
N PHE A 235 -18.89 -5.71 -30.53
CA PHE A 235 -20.32 -6.03 -30.61
C PHE A 235 -20.81 -6.74 -29.35
N GLY A 236 -21.74 -6.12 -28.63
CA GLY A 236 -22.25 -6.67 -27.37
C GLY A 236 -22.90 -8.06 -27.50
N LEU A 237 -23.46 -8.40 -28.66
CA LEU A 237 -23.98 -9.75 -28.92
C LEU A 237 -22.85 -10.78 -28.99
N ASN A 238 -21.80 -10.50 -29.78
CA ASN A 238 -20.63 -11.37 -29.93
C ASN A 238 -19.95 -11.59 -28.58
N HIS A 239 -19.79 -10.53 -27.78
CA HIS A 239 -19.22 -10.62 -26.44
C HIS A 239 -20.04 -11.53 -25.52
N ARG A 240 -21.38 -11.38 -25.48
CA ARG A 240 -22.25 -12.24 -24.67
C ARG A 240 -22.20 -13.71 -25.12
N GLN A 241 -22.22 -13.96 -26.42
CA GLN A 241 -22.15 -15.31 -26.97
C GLN A 241 -20.79 -15.96 -26.67
N PHE A 242 -19.69 -15.21 -26.85
CA PHE A 242 -18.36 -15.69 -26.53
C PHE A 242 -18.19 -15.96 -25.03
N ARG A 243 -18.70 -15.08 -24.16
CA ARG A 243 -18.73 -15.31 -22.70
C ARG A 243 -19.49 -16.58 -22.33
N GLN A 244 -20.59 -16.88 -23.01
CA GLN A 244 -21.35 -18.11 -22.76
C GLN A 244 -20.55 -19.35 -23.19
N PHE A 245 -19.84 -19.27 -24.32
CA PHE A 245 -18.98 -20.34 -24.81
C PHE A 245 -17.81 -20.63 -23.85
N ILE A 246 -17.08 -19.60 -23.39
CA ILE A 246 -15.91 -19.81 -22.51
C ILE A 246 -16.25 -20.19 -21.07
N LYS A 247 -17.51 -20.01 -20.64
CA LYS A 247 -17.96 -20.54 -19.34
C LYS A 247 -17.85 -22.06 -19.27
N GLU A 248 -17.96 -22.75 -20.40
CA GLU A 248 -17.82 -24.22 -20.46
C GLU A 248 -16.39 -24.68 -20.10
N ILE A 249 -15.39 -23.80 -20.26
CA ILE A 249 -13.99 -24.06 -19.88
C ILE A 249 -13.57 -23.39 -18.56
N GLY A 250 -14.53 -22.84 -17.81
CA GLY A 250 -14.28 -22.24 -16.49
C GLY A 250 -13.83 -20.78 -16.50
N GLU A 251 -13.85 -20.10 -17.65
CA GLU A 251 -13.46 -18.71 -17.79
C GLU A 251 -14.66 -17.75 -17.81
N ASN A 252 -14.47 -16.53 -17.29
CA ASN A 252 -15.58 -15.60 -17.05
C ASN A 252 -15.71 -14.49 -18.10
N ASP A 253 -14.60 -14.05 -18.68
CA ASP A 253 -14.56 -12.96 -19.65
C ASP A 253 -13.24 -12.93 -20.45
N LEU A 254 -13.22 -12.18 -21.56
CA LEU A 254 -12.07 -11.95 -22.41
C LEU A 254 -11.49 -10.54 -22.14
N PRO A 255 -10.32 -10.38 -21.52
CA PRO A 255 -9.73 -9.06 -21.26
C PRO A 255 -9.32 -8.35 -22.57
N TYR A 256 -9.31 -7.01 -22.55
CA TYR A 256 -8.64 -6.26 -23.62
C TYR A 256 -7.13 -6.51 -23.55
N HIS A 257 -6.46 -6.50 -24.71
CA HIS A 257 -5.02 -6.45 -24.74
C HIS A 257 -4.52 -5.10 -24.19
N THR A 258 -3.80 -5.14 -23.07
CA THR A 258 -3.10 -3.98 -22.50
C THR A 258 -1.60 -4.21 -22.60
N ALA A 259 -0.88 -3.32 -23.28
CA ALA A 259 0.57 -3.35 -23.25
C ALA A 259 1.06 -3.08 -21.81
N VAL A 260 2.01 -3.89 -21.34
CA VAL A 260 2.78 -3.56 -20.13
C VAL A 260 3.63 -2.34 -20.49
N ARG A 261 3.33 -1.20 -19.86
CA ARG A 261 4.14 0.02 -20.03
C ARG A 261 5.52 -0.24 -19.47
#